data_AF-A0AAJ2LN89-F1
#
_entry.id   AF-A0AAJ2LN89-F1
#
_cell.length_a   1.000
_cell.length_b   1.000
_cell.length_c   1.000
_cell.angle_alpha   90.00
_cell.angle_beta   90.00
_cell.angle_gamma   90.00
#
_symmetry.space_group_name_H-M   'P 1'
#
loop_
_entity.id
_entity.type
_entity.pdbx_description
1 polymer ?
#
loop_
_entity_poly.entity_id
_entity_poly.type
_entity_poly.pdbx_seq_one_letter_code
_entity_poly.pdbx_strand_id
1 'polypeptide(L)'
;MLAQPYRRYIERTDATKNMARFYALAIEPTLFGTPCLTRRWGRIGTFGQAMVHHFDREEDAVRMFLDLLRTKRARGYRPKTYVGRGALA
;
A
#
# COMPACT_ATOMS: atom_id res chain seq x y z
N MET A 1 13.58 15.28 6.09
CA MET A 1 13.95 14.18 5.17
C MET A 1 13.30 12.92 5.73
N LEU A 2 12.51 12.18 4.95
CA LEU A 2 11.83 10.97 5.45
C LEU A 2 12.87 9.97 5.94
N ALA A 3 12.76 9.50 7.18
CA ALA A 3 13.76 8.63 7.78
C ALA A 3 13.82 7.25 7.11
N GLN A 4 12.72 6.82 6.50
CA GLN A 4 12.57 5.54 5.81
C GLN A 4 11.66 5.69 4.58
N PRO A 5 11.86 4.90 3.51
CA PRO A 5 10.93 4.86 2.40
C PRO A 5 9.64 4.14 2.85
N TYR A 6 8.64 4.91 3.29
CA TYR A 6 7.33 4.39 3.68
C TYR A 6 6.49 3.97 2.46
N ARG A 7 6.91 2.91 1.77
CA ARG A 7 6.22 2.34 0.62
C ARG A 7 5.84 0.90 0.90
N ARG A 8 4.56 0.56 0.75
CA ARG A 8 4.05 -0.81 0.93
C ARG A 8 3.02 -1.15 -0.11
N TYR A 9 3.15 -2.34 -0.69
CA TYR A 9 2.19 -2.96 -1.58
C TYR A 9 1.74 -4.28 -0.98
N ILE A 10 0.43 -4.48 -0.87
CA ILE A 10 -0.19 -5.67 -0.30
C ILE A 10 -1.35 -6.11 -1.18
N GLU A 11 -1.55 -7.43 -1.27
CA GLU A 11 -2.57 -8.06 -2.09
C GLU A 11 -3.54 -8.85 -1.22
N ARG A 12 -4.76 -9.01 -1.70
CA ARG A 12 -5.74 -9.95 -1.17
C ARG A 12 -6.32 -10.73 -2.34
N THR A 13 -6.08 -12.04 -2.32
CA THR A 13 -6.58 -12.97 -3.32
C THR A 13 -7.42 -14.04 -2.65
N ASP A 14 -8.61 -14.31 -3.20
CA ASP A 14 -9.51 -15.38 -2.79
C ASP A 14 -10.28 -15.82 -4.04
N ALA A 15 -9.90 -16.97 -4.59
CA ALA A 15 -10.48 -17.52 -5.82
C ALA A 15 -11.96 -17.87 -5.66
N THR A 16 -12.35 -18.36 -4.48
CA THR A 16 -13.75 -18.76 -4.18
C THR A 16 -14.72 -17.58 -4.24
N LYS A 17 -14.21 -16.35 -4.12
CA LYS A 17 -14.98 -15.10 -4.15
C LYS A 17 -14.67 -14.23 -5.37
N ASN A 18 -13.96 -14.76 -6.37
CA ASN A 18 -13.46 -14.00 -7.53
C ASN A 18 -12.79 -12.67 -7.10
N MET A 19 -11.96 -12.74 -6.07
CA MET A 19 -11.33 -11.58 -5.45
C MET A 19 -9.84 -11.60 -5.74
N ALA A 20 -9.38 -10.59 -6.47
CA ALA A 20 -7.97 -10.30 -6.69
C ALA A 20 -7.80 -8.79 -6.60
N ARG A 21 -7.38 -8.29 -5.43
CA ARG A 21 -7.30 -6.86 -5.13
C ARG A 21 -5.92 -6.47 -4.60
N PHE A 22 -5.49 -5.27 -4.94
CA PHE A 22 -4.28 -4.68 -4.40
C PHE A 22 -4.60 -3.45 -3.54
N TYR A 23 -3.67 -3.14 -2.65
CA TYR A 23 -3.62 -1.89 -1.90
C TYR A 23 -2.17 -1.44 -1.79
N ALA A 24 -1.88 -0.21 -2.18
CA ALA A 24 -0.57 0.39 -2.12
C ALA A 24 -0.60 1.69 -1.31
N LEU A 25 0.42 1.88 -0.49
CA LEU A 25 0.63 3.04 0.37
C LEU A 25 2.04 3.59 0.11
N ALA A 26 2.17 4.90 -0.02
CA ALA A 26 3.45 5.59 -0.13
C ALA A 26 3.38 6.93 0.60
N ILE A 27 4.32 7.20 1.53
CA ILE A 27 4.56 8.58 2.00
C ILE A 27 5.68 9.16 1.17
N GLU A 28 5.43 10.32 0.58
CA GLU A 28 6.36 11.04 -0.28
C GLU A 28 6.32 12.53 0.07
N PRO A 29 7.44 13.26 -0.06
CA PRO A 29 7.41 14.71 0.04
C PRO A 29 6.70 15.29 -1.19
N THR A 30 5.90 16.33 -0.97
CA THR A 30 5.40 17.19 -2.05
C THR A 30 6.52 18.06 -2.62
N LEU A 31 6.22 18.80 -3.70
CA LEU A 31 7.13 19.81 -4.27
C LEU A 31 7.57 20.87 -3.25
N PHE A 32 6.77 21.10 -2.21
CA PHE A 32 7.05 22.08 -1.15
C PHE A 32 7.72 21.45 0.10
N GLY A 33 8.11 20.17 0.02
CA GLY A 33 8.78 19.46 1.12
C GLY A 33 7.84 19.00 2.25
N THR A 34 6.53 19.23 2.14
CA THR A 34 5.55 18.72 3.10
C THR A 34 5.23 17.25 2.83
N PRO A 35 4.99 16.41 3.85
CA PRO A 35 4.67 15.01 3.65
C PRO A 35 3.25 14.80 3.10
N CYS A 36 3.10 13.90 2.12
CA CYS A 36 1.80 13.40 1.68
C CYS A 36 1.75 11.87 1.67
N LEU A 37 0.59 11.30 2.02
CA LEU A 37 0.31 9.87 1.91
C LEU A 37 -0.52 9.60 0.67
N THR A 38 0.06 8.93 -0.31
CA THR A 38 -0.64 8.42 -1.48
C THR A 38 -1.13 7.00 -1.22
N ARG A 39 -2.41 6.77 -1.47
CA ARG A 39 -3.09 5.48 -1.38
C ARG A 39 -3.57 5.08 -2.75
N ARG A 40 -3.31 3.85 -3.18
CA ARG A 40 -3.86 3.28 -4.42
C ARG A 40 -4.52 1.94 -4.13
N TRP A 41 -5.63 1.65 -4.78
CA TRP A 41 -6.33 0.37 -4.59
C TRP A 41 -7.17 0.00 -5.81
N GLY A 42 -7.35 -1.29 -6.05
CA GLY A 42 -8.11 -1.75 -7.20
C GLY A 42 -8.06 -3.26 -7.36
N ARG A 43 -8.57 -3.74 -8.50
CA ARG A 43 -8.33 -5.13 -8.91
C ARG A 43 -6.89 -5.27 -9.42
N ILE A 44 -6.25 -6.40 -9.16
CA ILE A 44 -4.91 -6.68 -9.67
C ILE A 44 -4.96 -6.67 -11.22
N GLY A 45 -3.98 -6.03 -11.84
CA GLY A 45 -3.93 -5.84 -13.31
C GLY A 45 -4.62 -4.58 -13.82
N THR A 46 -5.17 -3.72 -12.94
CA THR A 46 -5.76 -2.43 -13.34
C THR A 46 -5.07 -1.25 -12.66
N PHE A 47 -5.31 -0.04 -13.16
CA PHE A 47 -4.82 1.20 -12.53
C PHE A 47 -5.47 1.47 -11.16
N GLY A 48 -6.68 0.97 -10.95
CA GLY A 48 -7.45 1.17 -9.73
C GLY A 48 -7.87 2.62 -9.51
N GLN A 49 -8.02 2.98 -8.24
CA GLN A 49 -8.29 4.33 -7.75
C GLN A 49 -7.09 4.81 -6.92
N ALA A 50 -6.98 6.12 -6.76
CA ALA A 50 -5.98 6.76 -5.93
C ALA A 50 -6.59 7.85 -5.04
N MET A 51 -5.96 8.12 -3.90
CA MET A 51 -6.27 9.24 -3.02
C MET A 51 -4.99 9.72 -2.35
N VAL A 52 -4.85 11.03 -2.24
CA VAL A 52 -3.71 11.70 -1.58
C VAL A 52 -4.21 12.38 -0.31
N HIS A 53 -3.45 12.24 0.77
CA HIS A 53 -3.65 12.97 2.03
C HIS A 53 -2.44 13.84 2.29
N HIS A 54 -2.64 15.13 2.53
CA HIS A 54 -1.57 16.08 2.86
C HIS A 54 -1.46 16.25 4.37
N PHE A 55 -0.23 16.42 4.85
CA PHE A 55 0.06 16.60 6.27
C PHE A 55 1.13 17.68 6.46
N ASP A 56 1.07 18.37 7.59
CA ASP A 56 2.12 19.31 7.99
C ASP A 56 3.32 18.59 8.63
N ARG A 57 3.07 17.45 9.30
CA ARG A 57 4.09 16.68 10.02
C ARG A 57 4.20 15.26 9.49
N GLU A 58 5.43 14.76 9.40
CA GLU A 58 5.71 13.39 8.95
C GLU A 58 5.07 12.34 9.87
N GLU A 59 5.06 12.61 11.17
CA GLU A 59 4.46 11.73 12.17
C GLU A 59 2.99 11.43 11.91
N ASP A 60 2.21 12.41 11.44
CA ASP A 60 0.78 12.24 11.17
C ASP A 60 0.55 11.39 9.93
N ALA A 61 1.36 11.58 8.89
CA ALA A 61 1.37 10.72 7.72
C ALA A 61 1.73 9.27 8.10
N VAL A 62 2.72 9.07 8.99
CA VAL A 62 3.15 7.76 9.47
C VAL A 62 2.08 7.09 10.33
N ARG A 63 1.41 7.83 11.23
CA ARG A 63 0.28 7.31 12.03
C ARG A 63 -0.81 6.76 11.10
N MET A 64 -1.29 7.56 10.14
CA MET A 64 -2.31 7.11 9.20
C MET A 64 -1.86 5.94 8.32
N PHE A 65 -0.60 5.95 7.87
CA PHE A 65 -0.02 4.85 7.11
C PHE A 65 -0.07 3.52 7.89
N LEU A 66 0.34 3.55 9.15
CA LEU A 66 0.35 2.36 10.02
C LEU A 66 -1.07 1.88 10.32
N ASP A 67 -2.01 2.78 10.58
CA ASP A 67 -3.41 2.44 10.84
C ASP A 67 -4.09 1.79 9.64
N LEU A 68 -3.86 2.33 8.44
CA LEU A 68 -4.34 1.74 7.20
C LEU A 68 -3.72 0.35 6.97
N LEU A 69 -2.41 0.21 7.20
CA LEU A 69 -1.72 -1.06 7.04
C LEU A 69 -2.25 -2.13 8.00
N ARG A 70 -2.45 -1.78 9.29
CA ARG A 70 -3.06 -2.68 10.29
C ARG A 70 -4.48 -3.08 9.88
N THR A 71 -5.31 -2.10 9.52
CA THR A 71 -6.70 -2.32 9.09
C THR A 71 -6.76 -3.26 7.88
N LYS A 72 -5.89 -3.07 6.87
CA LYS A 72 -5.89 -3.92 5.68
C LYS A 72 -5.33 -5.31 5.96
N ARG A 73 -4.33 -5.45 6.82
CA ARG A 73 -3.84 -6.76 7.28
C ARG A 73 -4.93 -7.56 8.00
N ALA A 74 -5.73 -6.92 8.86
CA ALA A 74 -6.87 -7.55 9.51
C ALA A 74 -7.92 -8.03 8.48
N ARG A 75 -8.08 -7.33 7.36
CA ARG A 75 -8.95 -7.72 6.24
C ARG A 75 -8.35 -8.79 5.32
N GLY A 76 -7.21 -9.38 5.66
CA GLY A 76 -6.58 -10.46 4.90
C GLY A 76 -5.66 -10.00 3.76
N TYR A 77 -5.30 -8.71 3.70
CA TYR A 77 -4.23 -8.28 2.79
C TYR A 77 -2.86 -8.72 3.31
N ARG A 78 -1.98 -9.16 2.43
CA ARG A 78 -0.63 -9.65 2.73
C ARG A 78 0.39 -9.10 1.74
N PRO A 79 1.67 -8.95 2.12
CA PRO A 79 2.73 -8.61 1.17
C PRO A 79 2.74 -9.60 0.01
N LYS A 80 3.04 -9.11 -1.20
CA LYS A 80 3.23 -9.99 -2.36
C LYS A 80 4.42 -10.89 -2.09
N THR A 81 4.17 -12.19 -1.91
CA THR A 81 5.24 -13.18 -1.84
C THR A 81 5.76 -13.39 -3.26
N TYR A 82 7.03 -13.11 -3.50
CA TYR A 82 7.68 -13.58 -4.72
C TYR A 82 7.81 -15.09 -4.61
N VAL A 83 6.82 -15.82 -5.13
CA VAL A 83 7.01 -17.24 -5.40
C VAL A 83 7.97 -17.31 -6.57
N GLY A 84 9.23 -17.69 -6.28
CA GLY A 84 10.24 -17.92 -7.29
C GLY A 84 9.70 -18.90 -8.34
N ARG A 85 9.75 -18.51 -9.60
CA ARG A 85 9.46 -19.37 -10.73
C ARG A 85 10.64 -20.35 -10.85
N GLY A 86 10.57 -21.49 -10.16
CA GLY A 86 11.66 -22.46 -10.13
C GLY A 86 11.43 -23.63 -9.18
N ALA A 87 10.42 -24.45 -9.46
CA ALA A 87 10.30 -25.81 -8.93
C ALA A 87 9.41 -26.64 -9.86
N LEU A 88 9.87 -26.80 -11.10
CA LEU A 88 9.46 -27.87 -12.01
C LEU A 88 10.73 -28.33 -12.74
N ALA A 89 11.41 -29.28 -12.11
CA ALA A 89 12.28 -30.26 -12.74
C ALA A 89 11.89 -31.61 -12.12
#